data_AF-A0A0C3J6M7-F1
#
_entry.id   AF-A0A0C3J6M7-F1
#
_cell.length_a   1.000
_cell.length_b   1.000
_cell.length_c   1.000
_cell.angle_alpha   90.00
_cell.angle_beta   90.00
_cell.angle_gamma   90.00
#
_symmetry.space_group_name_H-M   'P 1'
#
loop_
_entity.id
_entity.type
_entity.pdbx_description
1 polymer ?
#
loop_
_entity_poly.entity_id
_entity_poly.type
_entity_poly.pdbx_seq_one_letter_code
_entity_poly.pdbx_strand_id
1 'polypeptide(L)'
;MLTFSSWWFTHTVVIDGNFKMEHMHEQKSEDQVWLVDRLVYMVTNPLYMDYLKATPHIAEKSTCNNHRAISPANTVCRKLHVTGIGATACAWHRCFCLHCVVDFQKGERQLNMANALGYNMEGIKQVVCFYNINCSYMTNLQKHVHQSELIGIPSSLQIIPGIGM
;
A
#
# COMPACT_ATOMS: atom_id res chain seq x y z
N MET A 1 11.01 -4.81 -23.68
CA MET A 1 12.48 -4.66 -23.58
C MET A 1 12.75 -3.21 -23.19
N LEU A 2 13.37 -2.96 -22.03
CA LEU A 2 13.63 -1.61 -21.56
C LEU A 2 14.69 -0.96 -22.46
N THR A 3 14.40 0.21 -23.00
CA THR A 3 15.40 0.99 -23.74
C THR A 3 16.22 1.83 -22.76
N PHE A 4 17.48 2.11 -23.09
CA PHE A 4 18.40 2.84 -22.18
C PHE A 4 17.87 4.24 -21.79
N SER A 5 17.08 4.88 -22.67
CA SER A 5 16.46 6.18 -22.41
C SER A 5 15.25 6.12 -21.47
N SER A 6 14.48 5.03 -21.47
CA SER A 6 13.30 4.89 -20.61
C SER A 6 13.66 4.67 -19.14
N TRP A 7 14.81 4.06 -18.85
CA TRP A 7 15.21 3.66 -17.49
C TRP A 7 15.43 4.84 -16.53
N TRP A 8 15.96 5.97 -17.02
CA TRP A 8 16.21 7.16 -16.21
C TRP A 8 14.94 7.78 -15.62
N PHE A 9 13.81 7.60 -16.30
CA PHE A 9 12.51 8.14 -15.89
C PHE A 9 11.62 7.08 -15.22
N THR A 10 12.17 5.88 -14.98
CA THR A 10 11.45 4.80 -14.32
C THR A 10 11.49 5.00 -12.81
N HIS A 11 10.32 5.13 -12.19
CA HIS A 11 10.23 5.13 -10.74
C HIS A 11 10.49 3.72 -10.20
N THR A 12 11.43 3.57 -9.28
CA THR A 12 11.66 2.29 -8.59
C THR A 12 11.18 2.40 -7.16
N VAL A 13 10.20 1.57 -6.78
CA VAL A 13 9.59 1.56 -5.45
C VAL A 13 9.71 0.19 -4.79
N VAL A 14 9.82 0.19 -3.47
CA VAL A 14 9.75 -0.98 -2.61
C VAL A 14 8.51 -0.85 -1.74
N ILE A 15 7.74 -1.94 -1.67
CA ILE A 15 6.52 -2.05 -0.89
C ILE A 15 6.75 -3.09 0.20
N ASP A 16 6.43 -2.74 1.44
CA ASP A 16 6.53 -3.65 2.58
C ASP A 16 5.46 -3.39 3.65
N GLY A 17 5.15 -4.44 4.40
CA GLY A 17 4.21 -4.43 5.52
C GLY A 17 4.91 -4.66 6.86
N ASN A 18 4.75 -3.74 7.81
CA ASN A 18 5.24 -3.85 9.18
C ASN A 18 4.10 -4.09 10.17
N PHE A 19 3.95 -5.33 10.60
CA PHE A 19 2.94 -5.75 11.59
C PHE A 19 3.36 -5.58 13.05
N LYS A 20 4.58 -5.12 13.31
CA LYS A 20 5.00 -4.78 14.69
C LYS A 20 4.53 -3.39 15.09
N MET A 21 4.17 -2.56 14.12
CA MET A 21 3.68 -1.21 14.35
C MET A 21 2.15 -1.25 14.46
N GLU A 22 1.69 -1.53 15.67
CA GLU A 22 0.27 -1.60 16.00
C GLU A 22 -0.19 -0.30 16.66
N HIS A 23 -1.46 0.07 16.43
CA HIS A 23 -2.10 1.20 17.10
C HIS A 23 -3.31 0.73 17.88
N MET A 24 -3.37 1.07 19.17
CA MET A 24 -4.53 0.76 20.01
C MET A 24 -5.70 1.70 19.72
N HIS A 25 -6.91 1.26 20.07
CA HIS A 25 -8.03 2.17 20.12
C HIS A 25 -7.76 3.29 21.13
N GLU A 26 -8.00 4.52 20.69
CA GLU A 26 -7.94 5.69 21.54
C GLU A 26 -9.02 5.60 22.63
N GLN A 27 -8.68 6.01 23.85
CA GLN A 27 -9.69 6.14 24.91
C GLN A 27 -10.53 7.41 24.72
N LYS A 28 -9.91 8.49 24.22
CA LYS A 28 -10.54 9.78 23.93
C LYS A 28 -9.88 10.40 22.69
N SER A 29 -10.68 10.64 21.66
CA SER A 29 -10.19 11.21 20.39
C SER A 29 -9.97 12.73 20.45
N GLU A 30 -10.66 13.41 21.35
CA GLU A 30 -10.53 14.86 21.59
C GLU A 30 -9.15 15.28 22.14
N ASP A 31 -8.44 14.36 22.78
CA ASP A 31 -7.12 14.60 23.37
C ASP A 31 -5.96 14.37 22.37
N GLN A 32 -6.26 13.95 21.12
CA GLN A 32 -5.24 13.67 20.12
C GLN A 32 -4.64 14.95 19.55
N VAL A 33 -3.31 15.05 19.63
CA VAL A 33 -2.54 16.14 19.04
C VAL A 33 -1.69 15.57 17.91
N TRP A 34 -2.05 15.92 16.68
CA TRP A 34 -1.29 15.53 15.49
C TRP A 34 -0.10 16.47 15.30
N LEU A 35 1.10 15.90 15.16
CA LEU A 35 2.31 16.69 14.85
C LEU A 35 2.16 17.44 13.52
N VAL A 36 1.60 16.75 12.52
CA VAL A 36 1.21 17.32 11.24
C VAL A 36 -0.02 16.55 10.77
N ASP A 37 -1.18 17.20 10.73
CA ASP A 37 -2.39 16.57 10.22
C ASP A 37 -2.29 16.40 8.70
N ARG A 38 -2.35 15.15 8.24
CA ARG A 38 -2.58 14.74 6.83
C ARG A 38 -1.56 15.09 5.76
N LEU A 39 -0.42 15.68 6.09
CA LEU A 39 0.47 16.26 5.06
C LEU A 39 1.80 15.51 4.85
N VAL A 40 2.12 14.51 5.68
CA VAL A 40 3.43 13.86 5.62
C VAL A 40 3.34 12.47 4.99
N TYR A 41 3.62 11.41 5.74
CA TYR A 41 3.74 10.06 5.20
C TYR A 41 2.43 9.26 5.30
N MET A 42 1.63 9.49 6.33
CA MET A 42 0.41 8.74 6.60
C MET A 42 -0.74 9.14 5.67
N VAL A 43 -1.34 8.15 5.03
CA VAL A 43 -2.55 8.30 4.22
C VAL A 43 -3.74 8.57 5.15
N THR A 44 -4.34 9.74 4.96
CA THR A 44 -5.45 10.24 5.81
C THR A 44 -6.58 10.85 4.95
N ASN A 45 -6.62 10.52 3.66
CA ASN A 45 -7.66 11.00 2.75
C ASN A 45 -9.05 10.49 3.22
N PRO A 46 -9.99 11.38 3.61
CA PRO A 46 -11.30 10.98 4.12
C PRO A 46 -12.10 10.13 3.13
N LEU A 47 -12.07 10.48 1.84
CA LEU A 47 -12.79 9.75 0.79
C LEU A 47 -12.25 8.32 0.67
N TYR A 48 -10.93 8.18 0.74
CA TYR A 48 -10.29 6.87 0.73
C TYR A 48 -10.62 6.06 2.00
N MET A 49 -10.68 6.69 3.18
CA MET A 49 -11.07 6.02 4.41
C MET A 49 -12.52 5.53 4.37
N ASP A 50 -13.43 6.33 3.80
CA ASP A 50 -14.83 5.93 3.63
C ASP A 50 -14.97 4.80 2.61
N TYR A 51 -14.18 4.83 1.54
CA TYR A 51 -14.07 3.70 0.61
C TYR A 51 -13.54 2.43 1.28
N LEU A 52 -12.52 2.52 2.13
CA LEU A 52 -12.03 1.36 2.88
C LEU A 52 -13.08 0.74 3.78
N LYS A 53 -13.98 1.55 4.38
CA LYS A 53 -15.11 1.07 5.17
C LYS A 53 -16.18 0.41 4.31
N ALA A 54 -16.45 0.97 3.13
CA ALA A 54 -17.46 0.47 2.20
C ALA A 54 -17.03 -0.82 1.48
N THR A 55 -15.72 -1.00 1.24
CA THR A 55 -15.20 -2.18 0.56
C THR A 55 -14.88 -3.28 1.56
N PRO A 56 -15.56 -4.44 1.52
CA PRO A 56 -15.26 -5.55 2.41
C PRO A 56 -13.86 -6.11 2.15
N HIS A 57 -13.13 -6.42 3.23
CA HIS A 57 -11.83 -7.08 3.12
C HIS A 57 -12.03 -8.55 2.71
N ILE A 58 -11.66 -8.87 1.47
CA ILE A 58 -11.62 -10.24 0.98
C ILE A 58 -10.21 -10.78 1.27
N ALA A 59 -10.11 -11.80 2.12
CA ALA A 59 -8.85 -12.49 2.35
C ALA A 59 -8.46 -13.27 1.09
N GLU A 60 -7.51 -12.74 0.34
CA GLU A 60 -7.08 -13.35 -0.91
C GLU A 60 -6.10 -14.48 -0.64
N LYS A 61 -6.47 -15.71 -0.99
CA LYS A 61 -5.56 -16.85 -0.96
C LYS A 61 -4.59 -16.72 -2.13
N SER A 62 -3.29 -16.62 -1.83
CA SER A 62 -2.27 -16.78 -2.87
C SER A 62 -2.25 -18.21 -3.39
N THR A 63 -2.24 -18.36 -4.70
CA THR A 63 -1.94 -19.63 -5.39
C THR A 63 -0.43 -19.86 -5.55
N CYS A 64 0.41 -18.91 -5.10
CA CYS A 64 1.86 -19.00 -5.17
C CYS A 64 2.43 -19.83 -4.01
N ASN A 65 3.46 -20.65 -4.30
CA ASN A 65 4.09 -21.55 -3.33
C ASN A 65 4.72 -20.78 -2.16
N ASN A 66 4.45 -21.22 -0.93
CA ASN A 66 5.23 -20.89 0.28
C ASN A 66 5.45 -19.40 0.61
N HIS A 67 4.49 -18.51 0.35
CA HIS A 67 4.55 -17.16 0.93
C HIS A 67 4.06 -17.19 2.38
N ARG A 68 5.00 -17.33 3.32
CA ARG A 68 4.75 -17.22 4.77
C ARG A 68 4.22 -15.82 5.17
N ALA A 69 4.51 -14.80 4.34
CA ALA A 69 4.01 -13.43 4.47
C ALA A 69 2.49 -13.30 4.33
N ILE A 70 1.82 -14.27 3.69
CA ILE A 70 0.36 -14.29 3.47
C ILE A 70 -0.35 -15.12 4.57
N SER A 71 0.42 -15.83 5.42
CA SER A 71 -0.15 -16.54 6.56
C SER A 71 -0.55 -15.56 7.66
N PRO A 72 -1.67 -15.79 8.35
CA PRO A 72 -2.36 -14.74 9.06
C PRO A 72 -1.60 -14.34 10.33
N ALA A 73 -0.98 -13.16 10.31
CA ALA A 73 -0.85 -12.32 11.51
C ALA A 73 -2.24 -11.73 11.91
N ASN A 74 -3.35 -12.34 11.50
CA ASN A 74 -4.73 -11.95 11.80
C ASN A 74 -5.15 -12.39 13.20
N THR A 75 -4.30 -12.24 14.21
CA THR A 75 -4.80 -12.30 15.58
C THR A 75 -5.50 -10.97 15.84
N VAL A 76 -6.79 -10.90 15.51
CA VAL A 76 -7.62 -9.73 15.81
C VAL A 76 -7.63 -9.55 17.32
N CYS A 77 -6.82 -8.61 17.81
CA CYS A 77 -6.89 -8.16 19.18
C CYS A 77 -7.95 -7.05 19.22
N ARG A 78 -9.03 -7.24 19.99
CA ARG A 78 -10.14 -6.27 20.13
C ARG A 78 -9.69 -4.88 20.62
N LYS A 79 -8.45 -4.75 21.11
CA LYS A 79 -7.88 -3.49 21.60
C LYS A 79 -7.15 -2.70 20.50
N LEU A 80 -6.91 -3.28 19.32
CA LEU A 80 -6.15 -2.66 18.25
C LEU A 80 -7.08 -2.02 17.20
N HIS A 81 -6.83 -0.74 16.91
CA HIS A 81 -7.39 -0.02 15.77
C HIS A 81 -6.63 -0.33 14.48
N VAL A 82 -5.30 -0.49 14.59
CA VAL A 82 -4.39 -0.81 13.48
C VAL A 82 -3.52 -2.00 13.90
N THR A 83 -3.46 -3.00 13.04
CA THR A 83 -2.70 -4.27 13.24
C THR A 83 -1.32 -4.25 12.58
N GLY A 84 -1.01 -3.19 11.85
CA GLY A 84 0.24 -3.00 11.13
C GLY A 84 0.16 -1.79 10.22
N ILE A 85 1.28 -1.42 9.63
CA ILE A 85 1.31 -0.40 8.57
C ILE A 85 1.93 -1.00 7.31
N GLY A 86 1.50 -0.51 6.16
CA GLY A 86 2.17 -0.73 4.89
C GLY A 86 2.86 0.54 4.44
N ALA A 87 4.01 0.44 3.81
CA ALA A 87 4.70 1.60 3.26
C ALA A 87 5.22 1.37 1.85
N THR A 88 5.20 2.43 1.04
CA THR A 88 5.89 2.49 -0.27
C THR A 88 7.08 3.42 -0.18
N ALA A 89 8.28 2.93 -0.44
CA ALA A 89 9.51 3.72 -0.40
C ALA A 89 10.17 3.80 -1.77
N CYS A 90 10.86 4.90 -2.07
CA CYS A 90 11.71 5.01 -3.24
C CYS A 90 12.98 4.14 -3.05
N ALA A 91 13.21 3.19 -3.95
CA ALA A 91 14.34 2.27 -3.85
C ALA A 91 15.70 2.97 -4.07
N TRP A 92 15.72 4.00 -4.93
CA TRP A 92 16.95 4.72 -5.27
C TRP A 92 17.39 5.66 -4.15
N HIS A 93 16.46 6.44 -3.63
CA HIS A 93 16.74 7.46 -2.61
C HIS A 93 16.60 6.92 -1.18
N ARG A 94 16.07 5.70 -1.01
CA ARG A 94 15.84 5.03 0.29
C ARG A 94 15.01 5.91 1.24
N CYS A 95 14.03 6.61 0.68
CA CYS A 95 13.15 7.50 1.42
C CYS A 95 11.68 7.13 1.21
N PHE A 96 10.87 7.47 2.20
CA PHE A 96 9.41 7.40 2.10
C PHE A 96 8.90 8.56 1.26
N CYS A 97 8.00 8.28 0.33
CA CYS A 97 7.31 9.32 -0.42
C CYS A 97 6.20 9.94 0.45
N LEU A 98 5.76 11.15 0.14
CA LEU A 98 4.55 11.68 0.78
C LEU A 98 3.37 10.73 0.51
N HIS A 99 2.44 10.63 1.47
CA HIS A 99 1.24 9.79 1.34
C HIS A 99 1.52 8.30 1.04
N CYS A 100 2.66 7.77 1.49
CA CYS A 100 3.09 6.42 1.14
C CYS A 100 2.84 5.37 2.23
N VAL A 101 2.41 5.77 3.44
CA VAL A 101 2.21 4.87 4.58
C VAL A 101 0.72 4.72 4.85
N VAL A 102 0.25 3.49 4.89
CA VAL A 102 -1.16 3.14 5.06
C VAL A 102 -1.36 2.26 6.28
N ASP A 103 -2.45 2.48 6.99
CA ASP A 103 -2.83 1.63 8.11
C ASP A 103 -3.44 0.32 7.62
N PHE A 104 -3.07 -0.78 8.27
CA PHE A 104 -3.71 -2.08 8.12
C PHE A 104 -4.69 -2.31 9.27
N GLN A 105 -5.98 -2.12 9.00
CA GLN A 105 -7.03 -2.30 10.01
C GLN A 105 -7.14 -3.76 10.47
N LYS A 106 -6.87 -4.72 9.56
CA LYS A 106 -6.90 -6.14 9.86
C LYS A 106 -6.01 -6.92 8.90
N GLY A 107 -4.76 -7.11 9.29
CA GLY A 107 -3.74 -7.73 8.44
C GLY A 107 -3.49 -6.92 7.17
N GLU A 108 -2.59 -7.42 6.35
CA GLU A 108 -2.19 -6.73 5.12
C GLU A 108 -3.36 -6.62 4.14
N ARG A 109 -3.67 -5.38 3.77
CA ARG A 109 -4.72 -5.09 2.79
C ARG A 109 -4.08 -4.54 1.54
N GLN A 110 -4.03 -5.35 0.49
CA GLN A 110 -3.43 -5.00 -0.80
C GLN A 110 -4.04 -3.73 -1.42
N LEU A 111 -5.35 -3.52 -1.24
CA LEU A 111 -6.04 -2.29 -1.64
C LEU A 111 -5.38 -1.04 -1.05
N ASN A 112 -4.85 -1.16 0.17
CA ASN A 112 -4.20 -0.04 0.84
C ASN A 112 -2.85 0.27 0.21
N MET A 113 -2.09 -0.77 -0.12
CA MET A 113 -0.84 -0.60 -0.86
C MET A 113 -1.07 -0.01 -2.25
N ALA A 114 -2.18 -0.36 -2.91
CA ALA A 114 -2.55 0.23 -4.20
C ALA A 114 -2.79 1.74 -4.12
N ASN A 115 -3.46 2.21 -3.06
CA ASN A 115 -3.67 3.65 -2.86
C ASN A 115 -2.34 4.39 -2.60
N ALA A 116 -1.46 3.84 -1.77
CA ALA A 116 -0.13 4.39 -1.55
C ALA A 116 0.71 4.43 -2.84
N LEU A 117 0.63 3.37 -3.65
CA LEU A 117 1.33 3.27 -4.93
C LEU A 117 0.81 4.27 -5.96
N GLY A 118 -0.50 4.54 -5.99
CA GLY A 118 -1.12 5.46 -6.96
C GLY A 118 -0.83 6.93 -6.71
N TYR A 119 -0.29 7.29 -5.55
CA TYR A 119 -0.07 8.69 -5.19
C TYR A 119 0.97 9.36 -6.08
N ASN A 120 0.62 10.52 -6.66
CA ASN A 120 1.47 11.33 -7.54
C ASN A 120 2.11 10.55 -8.71
N MET A 121 1.38 9.58 -9.28
CA MET A 121 1.82 8.83 -10.46
C MET A 121 1.42 9.48 -11.80
N GLU A 122 0.80 10.66 -11.78
CA GLU A 122 0.44 11.39 -12.99
C GLU A 122 1.70 11.78 -13.80
N GLY A 123 1.67 11.54 -15.11
CA GLY A 123 2.81 11.77 -16.00
C GLY A 123 3.93 10.72 -15.93
N ILE A 124 3.91 9.82 -14.93
CA ILE A 124 4.84 8.70 -14.84
C ILE A 124 4.43 7.61 -15.82
N LYS A 125 5.36 7.19 -16.67
CA LYS A 125 5.12 6.17 -17.70
C LYS A 125 5.41 4.76 -17.21
N GLN A 126 6.34 4.62 -16.26
CA GLN A 126 6.81 3.32 -15.82
C GLN A 126 7.22 3.33 -14.35
N VAL A 127 6.82 2.28 -13.64
CA VAL A 127 7.23 1.98 -12.27
C VAL A 127 7.75 0.55 -12.19
N VAL A 128 8.92 0.36 -11.58
CA VAL A 128 9.37 -0.94 -11.09
C VAL A 128 8.95 -1.05 -9.63
N CYS A 129 8.15 -2.06 -9.31
CA CYS A 129 7.58 -2.27 -7.98
C CYS A 129 8.16 -3.54 -7.38
N PHE A 130 8.89 -3.45 -6.28
CA PHE A 130 9.38 -4.60 -5.51
C PHE A 130 8.47 -4.88 -4.33
N TYR A 131 8.03 -6.13 -4.17
CA TYR A 131 7.19 -6.55 -3.04
C TYR A 131 7.37 -8.05 -2.80
N ASN A 132 7.39 -8.47 -1.54
CA ASN A 132 7.52 -9.88 -1.13
C ASN A 132 6.31 -10.75 -1.55
N ILE A 133 5.14 -10.14 -1.79
CA ILE A 133 3.91 -10.82 -2.25
C ILE A 133 3.46 -10.35 -3.65
N ASN A 134 4.39 -9.85 -4.47
CA ASN A 134 4.06 -9.28 -5.78
C ASN A 134 3.33 -10.24 -6.73
N CYS A 135 3.55 -11.55 -6.58
CA CYS A 135 2.88 -12.58 -7.36
C CYS A 135 1.34 -12.54 -7.20
N SER A 136 0.84 -12.37 -5.98
CA SER A 136 -0.59 -12.22 -5.71
C SER A 136 -1.03 -10.77 -5.91
N TYR A 137 -0.23 -9.82 -5.43
CA TYR A 137 -0.57 -8.40 -5.47
C TYR A 137 -0.84 -7.89 -6.90
N MET A 138 0.00 -8.21 -7.89
CA MET A 138 -0.21 -7.74 -9.27
C MET A 138 -1.47 -8.30 -9.91
N THR A 139 -1.85 -9.53 -9.58
CA THR A 139 -3.07 -10.17 -10.09
C THR A 139 -4.33 -9.45 -9.58
N ASN A 140 -4.29 -8.96 -8.34
CA ASN A 140 -5.43 -8.32 -7.70
C ASN A 140 -5.43 -6.80 -7.88
N LEU A 141 -4.26 -6.18 -8.03
CA LEU A 141 -4.10 -4.75 -8.27
C LEU A 141 -4.94 -4.29 -9.46
N GLN A 142 -4.92 -5.03 -10.56
CA GLN A 142 -5.75 -4.70 -11.73
C GLN A 142 -7.24 -4.70 -11.39
N LYS A 143 -7.73 -5.69 -10.63
CA LYS A 143 -9.15 -5.75 -10.22
C LYS A 143 -9.52 -4.55 -9.35
N HIS A 144 -8.66 -4.21 -8.39
CA HIS A 144 -8.87 -3.10 -7.46
C HIS A 144 -8.90 -1.75 -8.17
N VAL A 145 -7.97 -1.51 -9.11
CA VAL A 145 -7.93 -0.27 -9.92
C VAL A 145 -9.18 -0.12 -10.79
N HIS A 146 -9.70 -1.20 -11.37
CA HIS A 146 -10.92 -1.12 -12.18
C HIS A 146 -12.20 -0.92 -11.34
N GLN A 147 -12.19 -1.31 -10.06
CA GLN A 147 -13.36 -1.25 -9.18
C GLN A 147 -13.43 0.04 -8.35
N SER A 148 -12.40 0.88 -8.37
CA SER A 148 -12.30 2.07 -7.53
C SER A 148 -11.86 3.30 -8.31
N GLU A 149 -12.70 4.33 -8.30
CA GLU A 149 -12.34 5.66 -8.83
C GLU A 149 -11.37 6.42 -7.91
N LEU A 150 -11.14 5.92 -6.69
CA LEU A 150 -10.31 6.57 -5.67
C LEU A 150 -8.84 6.16 -5.75
N ILE A 151 -8.54 5.06 -6.45
CA ILE A 151 -7.17 4.61 -6.68
C ILE A 151 -6.64 5.33 -7.92
N GLY A 152 -5.83 6.37 -7.71
CA GLY A 152 -5.28 7.21 -8.77
C GLY A 152 -4.16 6.56 -9.60
N ILE A 153 -4.20 5.25 -9.88
CA ILE A 153 -3.22 4.59 -10.75
C ILE A 153 -3.63 4.81 -12.21
N PRO A 154 -2.84 5.54 -13.03
CA PRO A 154 -3.18 5.76 -14.43
C PRO A 154 -3.19 4.44 -15.21
N SER A 155 -4.19 4.24 -16.08
CA SER A 155 -4.27 3.05 -16.95
C SER A 155 -3.09 2.94 -17.92
N SER A 156 -2.46 4.07 -18.26
CA SER A 156 -1.25 4.13 -19.08
C SER A 156 0.04 3.80 -18.32
N LEU A 157 0.01 3.66 -16.99
CA LEU A 157 1.19 3.38 -16.19
C LEU A 157 1.62 1.93 -16.38
N GLN A 158 2.85 1.73 -16.87
CA GLN A 158 3.43 0.41 -16.94
C GLN A 158 4.04 0.02 -15.59
N ILE A 159 3.46 -0.98 -14.92
CA ILE A 159 4.00 -1.54 -13.68
C ILE A 159 4.81 -2.80 -13.99
N ILE A 160 6.10 -2.78 -13.65
CA ILE A 160 7.02 -3.91 -13.79
C ILE A 160 7.21 -4.52 -12.40
N PRO A 161 6.68 -5.73 -12.14
CA PRO A 161 6.83 -6.35 -10.84
C PRO A 161 8.21 -6.99 -10.66
N GLY A 162 8.80 -6.80 -9.48
CA GLY A 162 9.97 -7.52 -8.99
C GLY A 162 9.69 -8.18 -7.64
N ILE A 163 10.24 -9.35 -7.37
CA ILE A 163 10.09 -9.96 -6.05
C ILE A 163 11.04 -9.26 -5.08
N GLY A 164 10.48 -8.66 -4.03
CA GLY A 164 11.27 -8.15 -2.90
C GLY A 164 11.76 -9.32 -2.05
N MET A 165 13.03 -9.29 -1.63
CA MET A 165 13.58 -10.23 -0.65
C MET A 165 13.42 -9.69 0.76
#